data_AF-A0A359E757-F1
#
_entry.id   AF-A0A359E757-F1
#
_cell.length_a   1.000
_cell.length_b   1.000
_cell.length_c   1.000
_cell.angle_alpha   90.00
_cell.angle_beta   90.00
_cell.angle_gamma   90.00
#
_symmetry.space_group_name_H-M   'P 1'
#
loop_
_entity.id
_entity.type
_entity.pdbx_description
1 polymer ?
#
loop_
_entity_poly.entity_id
_entity_poly.type
_entity_poly.pdbx_seq_one_letter_code
_entity_poly.pdbx_strand_id
1 'polypeptide(L)'
;ENYIRRFDLDSNLLDEFKIPSEIESVDEMNVTSREILILDKKSATIHRLALNGSYQGFYLAEGVQAFYARSQVTWKAYSGYVEVENSSKQIKKIQLDSEVMARDLKVTDNFVYLLTEKELFRISIQ
;
A
#
# COMPACT_ATOMS: atom_id res chain seq x y z
N GLU A 1 15.08 -14.49 9.82
CA GLU A 1 14.47 -14.56 8.47
C GLU A 1 13.02 -14.13 8.58
N ASN A 2 12.52 -13.34 7.63
CA ASN A 2 11.16 -12.79 7.68
C ASN A 2 10.22 -13.61 6.79
N TYR A 3 9.00 -13.84 7.28
CA TYR A 3 7.98 -14.67 6.62
C TYR A 3 6.65 -13.92 6.58
N ILE A 4 5.85 -14.18 5.54
CA ILE A 4 4.43 -13.82 5.53
C ILE A 4 3.65 -15.07 5.91
N ARG A 5 2.78 -14.93 6.91
CA ARG A 5 1.95 -16.01 7.44
C ARG A 5 0.49 -15.70 7.19
N ARG A 6 -0.24 -16.69 6.69
CA ARG A 6 -1.69 -16.59 6.48
C ARG A 6 -2.41 -17.45 7.50
N PHE A 7 -3.40 -16.86 8.16
CA PHE A 7 -4.24 -17.54 9.13
C PHE A 7 -5.68 -17.61 8.63
N ASP A 8 -6.42 -18.61 9.06
CA ASP A 8 -7.88 -18.62 8.94
C ASP A 8 -8.53 -17.73 10.02
N LEU A 9 -9.86 -17.73 10.07
CA LEU A 9 -10.63 -16.93 11.03
C LEU A 9 -10.49 -17.42 12.47
N ASP A 10 -10.10 -18.68 12.66
CA ASP A 10 -9.86 -19.30 13.96
C ASP A 10 -8.38 -19.20 14.38
N SER A 11 -7.59 -18.41 13.64
CA SER A 11 -6.15 -18.20 13.85
C SER A 11 -5.28 -19.45 13.63
N ASN A 12 -5.77 -20.47 12.90
CA ASN A 12 -4.93 -21.57 12.46
C ASN A 12 -4.04 -21.13 11.31
N LEU A 13 -2.77 -21.55 11.33
CA LEU A 13 -1.85 -21.29 10.22
C LEU A 13 -2.26 -22.08 8.99
N LEU A 14 -2.61 -21.38 7.92
CA LEU A 14 -2.96 -21.98 6.63
C LEU A 14 -1.75 -22.17 5.73
N ASP A 15 -0.84 -21.20 5.74
CA ASP A 15 0.32 -21.16 4.85
C ASP A 15 1.37 -20.19 5.38
N GLU A 16 2.64 -20.43 5.03
CA GLU A 16 3.72 -19.47 5.23
C GLU A 16 4.73 -19.53 4.09
N PHE A 17 5.22 -18.36 3.70
CA PHE A 17 6.27 -18.24 2.71
C PHE A 17 7.28 -17.18 3.11
N LYS A 18 8.53 -17.43 2.74
CA LYS A 18 9.64 -16.53 3.00
C LYS A 18 9.46 -15.25 2.18
N ILE A 19 9.74 -14.10 2.80
CA ILE A 19 9.77 -12.83 2.09
C ILE A 19 10.92 -12.88 1.07
N PRO A 20 10.66 -12.62 -0.23
CA PRO A 20 11.70 -12.55 -1.25
C PRO A 20 12.85 -11.63 -0.86
N SER A 21 14.08 -12.01 -1.23
CA SER A 21 15.30 -11.25 -0.89
C SER A 21 15.36 -9.85 -1.51
N GLU A 22 14.56 -9.61 -2.54
CA GLU A 22 14.38 -8.33 -3.22
C GLU A 22 13.67 -7.28 -2.36
N ILE A 23 13.05 -7.69 -1.24
CA ILE A 23 12.33 -6.82 -0.30
C ILE A 23 13.22 -6.62 0.93
N GLU A 24 13.78 -5.41 1.06
CA GLU A 24 14.65 -4.98 2.14
C GLU A 24 13.87 -4.52 3.39
N SER A 25 12.63 -4.04 3.20
CA SER A 25 11.73 -3.67 4.28
C SER A 25 10.25 -3.86 3.94
N VAL A 26 9.45 -4.15 4.97
CA VAL A 26 7.99 -4.26 4.89
C VAL A 26 7.41 -3.12 5.70
N ASP A 27 7.28 -1.95 5.08
CA ASP A 27 6.73 -0.77 5.76
C ASP A 27 5.20 -0.78 5.76
N GLU A 28 4.60 -1.33 4.71
CA GLU A 28 3.15 -1.48 4.59
C GLU A 28 2.80 -2.66 3.68
N MET A 29 1.66 -3.30 3.93
CA MET A 29 1.20 -4.45 3.16
C MET A 29 -0.29 -4.35 2.85
N ASN A 30 -0.65 -4.55 1.58
CA ASN A 30 -2.05 -4.64 1.13
C ASN A 30 -2.26 -5.98 0.41
N VAL A 31 -3.31 -6.70 0.80
CA VAL A 31 -3.72 -7.96 0.15
C VAL A 31 -4.94 -7.68 -0.71
N THR A 32 -4.81 -7.91 -2.01
CA THR A 32 -5.94 -7.84 -2.96
C THR A 32 -6.46 -9.23 -3.25
N SER A 33 -7.48 -9.35 -4.10
CA SER A 33 -7.97 -10.66 -4.56
C SER A 33 -7.00 -11.38 -5.51
N ARG A 34 -5.89 -10.76 -5.92
CA ARG A 34 -4.97 -11.29 -6.95
C ARG A 34 -3.53 -11.39 -6.47
N GLU A 35 -3.10 -10.44 -5.65
CA GLU A 35 -1.70 -10.25 -5.28
C GLU A 35 -1.58 -9.61 -3.90
N ILE A 36 -0.42 -9.79 -3.29
CA ILE A 36 0.05 -9.09 -2.11
C ILE A 36 0.98 -7.98 -2.60
N LEU A 37 0.72 -6.77 -2.13
CA LEU A 37 1.51 -5.59 -2.41
C LEU A 37 2.25 -5.18 -1.15
N ILE A 38 3.53 -4.89 -1.26
CA ILE A 38 4.38 -4.50 -0.14
C ILE A 38 5.10 -3.21 -0.48
N LEU A 39 4.91 -2.17 0.32
CA LEU A 39 5.73 -0.97 0.23
C LEU A 39 7.04 -1.21 0.97
N ASP A 40 8.13 -1.04 0.23
CA ASP A 40 9.49 -1.03 0.72
C ASP A 40 10.04 0.39 0.56
N LYS A 41 10.13 1.12 1.66
CA LYS A 41 10.61 2.50 1.67
C LYS A 41 12.13 2.60 1.56
N LYS A 42 12.88 1.52 1.82
CA LYS A 42 14.34 1.51 1.65
C LYS A 42 14.73 1.48 0.18
N SER A 43 14.12 0.59 -0.60
CA SER A 43 14.33 0.50 -2.05
C SER A 43 13.40 1.43 -2.85
N ALA A 44 12.49 2.13 -2.18
CA ALA A 44 11.51 3.03 -2.78
C ALA A 44 10.62 2.33 -3.84
N THR A 45 10.14 1.14 -3.52
CA THR A 45 9.35 0.29 -4.42
C THR A 45 8.10 -0.27 -3.77
N ILE A 46 7.05 -0.48 -4.58
CA ILE A 46 5.92 -1.33 -4.20
C ILE A 46 6.12 -2.68 -4.90
N HIS A 47 6.46 -3.72 -4.13
CA HIS A 47 6.64 -5.07 -4.61
C HIS A 47 5.31 -5.78 -4.79
N ARG A 48 5.29 -6.72 -5.72
CA ARG A 48 4.12 -7.52 -6.08
C ARG A 48 4.45 -8.99 -5.90
N LEU A 49 3.61 -9.68 -5.15
CA LEU A 49 3.70 -11.11 -4.92
C LEU A 49 2.36 -11.75 -5.25
N ALA A 50 2.37 -12.93 -5.87
CA ALA A 50 1.18 -13.75 -5.94
C ALA A 50 0.71 -14.13 -4.51
N LEU A 51 -0.55 -14.56 -4.37
CA LEU A 51 -1.10 -14.95 -3.05
C LEU A 51 -0.40 -16.17 -2.42
N ASN A 52 0.43 -16.89 -3.18
CA ASN A 52 1.29 -17.98 -2.71
C ASN A 52 2.73 -17.52 -2.40
N GLY A 53 3.01 -16.22 -2.41
CA GLY A 53 4.33 -15.65 -2.13
C GLY A 53 5.30 -15.56 -3.30
N SER A 54 4.93 -16.06 -4.50
CA SER A 54 5.81 -15.97 -5.67
C SER A 54 5.99 -14.52 -6.11
N TYR A 55 7.24 -14.07 -6.28
CA TYR A 55 7.55 -12.70 -6.70
C TYR A 55 7.10 -12.43 -8.15
N GLN A 56 6.44 -11.30 -8.38
CA GLN A 56 5.88 -10.90 -9.69
C GLN A 56 6.48 -9.61 -10.26
N GLY A 57 7.35 -8.93 -9.51
CA GLY A 57 7.98 -7.66 -9.89
C GLY A 57 7.61 -6.51 -8.95
N PHE A 58 7.80 -5.27 -9.41
CA PHE A 58 7.61 -4.07 -8.59
C PHE A 58 7.17 -2.85 -9.41
N TYR A 59 6.71 -1.83 -8.70
CA TYR A 59 6.51 -0.47 -9.18
C TYR A 59 7.45 0.49 -8.45
N LEU A 60 7.89 1.57 -9.13
CA LEU A 60 8.60 2.66 -8.46
C LEU A 60 7.65 3.41 -7.53
N ALA A 61 8.12 3.74 -6.34
CA ALA A 61 7.36 4.37 -5.27
C ALA A 61 8.20 5.44 -4.53
N GLU A 62 9.09 6.13 -5.26
CA GLU A 62 9.90 7.22 -4.72
C GLU A 62 9.04 8.29 -4.05
N GLY A 63 9.31 8.56 -2.77
CA GLY A 63 8.60 9.56 -1.99
C GLY A 63 7.21 9.14 -1.50
N VAL A 64 6.76 7.90 -1.77
CA VAL A 64 5.51 7.37 -1.21
C VAL A 64 5.68 7.12 0.28
N GLN A 65 4.79 7.69 1.08
CA GLN A 65 4.79 7.60 2.54
C GLN A 65 3.80 6.55 3.06
N ALA A 66 2.68 6.36 2.36
CA ALA A 66 1.70 5.32 2.64
C ALA A 66 0.96 4.96 1.34
N PHE A 67 0.40 3.76 1.24
CA PHE A 67 -0.31 3.33 0.04
C PHE A 67 -1.51 2.44 0.35
N TYR A 68 -2.54 2.55 -0.48
CA TYR A 68 -3.70 1.70 -0.40
C TYR A 68 -4.03 1.15 -1.78
N ALA A 69 -4.28 -0.15 -1.86
CA ALA A 69 -4.60 -0.80 -3.12
C ALA A 69 -5.86 -1.65 -2.99
N ARG A 70 -6.82 -1.41 -3.86
CA ARG A 70 -8.04 -2.23 -3.98
C ARG A 70 -8.37 -2.45 -5.44
N SER A 71 -8.54 -3.72 -5.81
CA SER A 71 -8.89 -4.15 -7.16
C SER A 71 -7.87 -3.72 -8.22
N GLN A 72 -8.08 -2.58 -8.87
CA GLN A 72 -7.22 -2.05 -9.95
C GLN A 72 -6.94 -0.55 -9.74
N VAL A 73 -7.12 -0.07 -8.51
CA VAL A 73 -6.87 1.31 -8.13
C VAL A 73 -5.84 1.31 -7.02
N THR A 74 -4.78 2.07 -7.22
CA THR A 74 -3.73 2.30 -6.23
C THR A 74 -3.76 3.76 -5.82
N TRP A 75 -3.79 3.98 -4.52
CA TRP A 75 -3.69 5.28 -3.88
C TRP A 75 -2.34 5.37 -3.21
N LYS A 76 -1.62 6.47 -3.43
CA LYS A 76 -0.28 6.70 -2.90
C LYS A 76 -0.28 8.05 -2.22
N ALA A 77 0.05 8.08 -0.94
CA ALA A 77 0.22 9.32 -0.21
C ALA A 77 1.67 9.79 -0.34
N TYR A 78 1.84 11.04 -0.72
CA TYR A 78 3.09 11.77 -0.78
C TYR A 78 3.03 12.96 0.18
N SER A 79 4.18 13.59 0.41
CA SER A 79 4.20 14.88 1.10
C SER A 79 3.37 15.90 0.32
N GLY A 80 2.28 16.37 0.93
CA GLY A 80 1.41 17.42 0.38
C GLY A 80 0.41 16.97 -0.70
N TYR A 81 0.32 15.69 -1.07
CA TYR A 81 -0.74 15.24 -1.97
C TYR A 81 -1.01 13.73 -1.88
N VAL A 82 -2.21 13.31 -2.30
CA VAL A 82 -2.54 11.91 -2.55
C VAL A 82 -2.72 11.71 -4.04
N GLU A 83 -2.01 10.74 -4.60
CA GLU A 83 -2.16 10.30 -5.99
C GLU A 83 -3.10 9.09 -6.05
N VAL A 84 -4.00 9.07 -7.03
CA VAL A 84 -4.80 7.89 -7.39
C VAL A 84 -4.51 7.51 -8.84
N GLU A 85 -4.15 6.25 -9.03
CA GLU A 85 -3.88 5.63 -10.33
C GLU A 85 -4.85 4.47 -10.55
N ASN A 86 -5.56 4.48 -11.67
CA ASN A 86 -6.48 3.40 -12.06
C ASN A 86 -5.85 2.43 -13.09
N SER A 87 -6.58 1.39 -13.49
CA SER A 87 -6.15 0.41 -14.51
C SER A 87 -5.76 1.01 -15.85
N SER A 88 -6.30 2.19 -16.18
CA SER A 88 -6.02 2.91 -17.42
C SER A 88 -4.79 3.82 -17.30
N LYS A 89 -4.04 3.74 -16.19
CA LYS A 89 -2.92 4.63 -15.84
C LYS A 89 -3.30 6.11 -15.81
N GLN A 90 -4.59 6.41 -15.62
CA GLN A 90 -5.01 7.77 -15.38
C GLN A 90 -4.67 8.13 -13.95
N ILE A 91 -3.98 9.26 -13.80
CA ILE A 91 -3.52 9.78 -12.53
C ILE A 91 -4.36 10.99 -12.17
N LYS A 92 -4.96 10.99 -10.97
CA LYS A 92 -5.49 12.21 -10.34
C LYS A 92 -4.73 12.48 -9.06
N LYS A 93 -4.62 13.76 -8.70
CA LYS A 93 -3.98 14.22 -7.48
C LYS A 93 -4.97 14.99 -6.62
N ILE A 94 -5.03 14.67 -5.35
CA ILE A 94 -5.75 15.41 -4.32
C ILE A 94 -4.69 16.19 -3.56
N GLN A 95 -4.72 17.52 -3.70
CA GLN A 95 -3.77 18.38 -3.01
C GLN A 95 -4.10 18.42 -1.52
N LEU A 96 -3.08 18.28 -0.69
CA LEU A 96 -3.13 18.51 0.75
C LEU A 96 -2.40 19.82 1.05
N ASP A 97 -2.64 20.38 2.24
CA ASP A 97 -1.79 21.45 2.73
C ASP A 97 -0.34 20.95 2.80
N SER A 98 0.61 21.81 2.44
CA SER A 98 2.03 21.49 2.49
C SER A 98 2.40 21.10 3.92
N GLU A 99 3.17 20.01 4.06
CA GLU A 99 3.64 19.38 5.32
C GLU A 99 2.85 18.20 5.88
N VAL A 100 1.78 17.73 5.21
CA VAL A 100 1.13 16.48 5.65
C VAL A 100 2.04 15.28 5.37
N MET A 101 2.53 14.62 6.42
CA MET A 101 3.26 13.36 6.35
C MET A 101 2.36 12.18 6.71
N ALA A 102 2.09 11.31 5.75
CA ALA A 102 1.24 10.15 5.93
C ALA A 102 1.99 9.01 6.64
N ARG A 103 1.35 8.43 7.66
CA ARG A 103 1.75 7.16 8.28
C ARG A 103 1.04 5.97 7.66
N ASP A 104 -0.24 6.14 7.36
CA ASP A 104 -1.11 5.08 6.84
C ASP A 104 -2.23 5.71 6.00
N LEU A 105 -2.77 4.93 5.07
CA LEU A 105 -3.79 5.33 4.11
C LEU A 105 -4.87 4.25 4.01
N LYS A 106 -6.13 4.65 4.20
CA LYS A 106 -7.27 3.77 3.94
C LYS A 106 -8.27 4.45 3.05
N VAL A 107 -8.75 3.73 2.03
CA VAL A 107 -9.79 4.24 1.14
C VAL A 107 -11.05 3.40 1.25
N THR A 108 -12.18 4.11 1.30
CA THR A 108 -13.54 3.58 1.21
C THR A 108 -14.20 4.15 -0.04
N ASP A 109 -15.42 3.71 -0.35
CA ASP A 109 -16.09 4.12 -1.58
C ASP A 109 -16.28 5.65 -1.69
N ASN A 110 -16.38 6.37 -0.55
CA ASN A 110 -16.64 7.81 -0.52
C ASN A 110 -15.52 8.65 0.11
N PHE A 111 -14.60 8.02 0.85
CA PHE A 111 -13.62 8.75 1.66
C PHE A 111 -12.23 8.16 1.57
N VAL A 112 -11.24 9.04 1.53
CA VAL A 112 -9.85 8.75 1.86
C VAL A 112 -9.62 9.13 3.33
N TYR A 113 -9.10 8.18 4.10
CA TYR A 113 -8.64 8.37 5.46
C TYR A 113 -7.11 8.36 5.46
N LEU A 114 -6.52 9.45 5.95
CA LEU A 114 -5.07 9.63 6.00
C LEU A 114 -4.64 9.81 7.44
N LEU A 115 -3.93 8.82 7.98
CA LEU A 115 -3.38 8.90 9.32
C LEU A 115 -2.03 9.61 9.27
N THR A 116 -1.82 10.57 10.15
CA THR A 116 -0.53 11.23 10.37
C THR A 116 -0.03 10.98 11.79
N GLU A 117 1.08 11.61 12.15
CA GLU A 117 1.58 11.69 13.52
C GLU A 117 0.58 12.35 14.49
N LYS A 118 -0.17 13.35 14.02
CA LYS A 118 -0.93 14.27 14.90
C LYS A 118 -2.43 14.07 14.78
N GLU A 119 -2.91 13.69 13.61
CA GLU A 119 -4.33 13.67 13.30
C GLU A 119 -4.70 12.65 12.22
N LEU A 120 -6.00 12.37 12.14
CA LEU A 120 -6.63 11.55 11.11
C LEU A 120 -7.46 12.47 10.21
N PHE A 121 -7.04 12.62 8.96
CA PHE A 121 -7.84 13.33 7.97
C PHE A 121 -8.89 12.42 7.35
N ARG A 122 -10.04 13.00 7.03
CA ARG A 122 -11.08 12.36 6.21
C ARG A 122 -11.40 13.28 5.04
N ILE A 123 -11.11 12.81 3.83
CA ILE A 123 -11.22 13.58 2.60
C ILE A 123 -12.32 12.95 1.73
N SER A 124 -13.27 13.75 1.25
CA SER A 124 -14.33 13.28 0.35
C SER A 124 -13.80 13.07 -1.07
N ILE A 125 -14.15 11.94 -1.68
CA ILE A 125 -13.88 11.67 -3.09
C ILE A 125 -15.12 12.15 -3.87
N GLN A 126 -15.07 13.36 -4.42
CA GLN A 126 -16.08 13.88 -5.34
C GLN A 126 -15.63 13.69 -6.80
#